data_AF-A3DED5-F1
#
_entry.id   AF-A3DED5-F1
#
_cell.length_a   1.000
_cell.length_b   1.000
_cell.length_c   1.000
_cell.angle_alpha   90.00
_cell.angle_beta   90.00
_cell.angle_gamma   90.00
#
_symmetry.space_group_name_H-M   'P 1'
#
loop_
_entity.id
_entity.type
_entity.pdbx_description
1 polymer ?
#
loop_
_entity_poly.entity_id
_entity_poly.type
_entity_poly.pdbx_seq_one_letter_code
_entity_poly.pdbx_strand_id
1 'polypeptide(L)'
;MKYQEDFFGTKTELADFVKKVVPELFAGKLTVEGKNVVIPSDRQVDYKIKYSEDEEGAAVTLKISWDFETATEEEEEEGIELDVE
;
A
#
# COMPACT_ATOMS: atom_id res chain seq x y z
N MET A 1 12.41 -6.36 -2.87
CA MET A 1 11.60 -7.38 -3.56
C MET A 1 10.37 -6.70 -4.15
N LYS A 2 9.91 -7.10 -5.34
CA LYS A 2 8.68 -6.60 -5.98
C LYS A 2 7.69 -7.77 -6.03
N TYR A 3 6.44 -7.54 -5.62
CA TYR A 3 5.37 -8.53 -5.69
C TYR A 3 4.35 -8.06 -6.73
N GLN A 4 3.99 -8.89 -7.72
CA GLN A 4 3.12 -8.51 -8.83
C GLN A 4 2.33 -9.69 -9.38
N GLU A 5 1.06 -9.45 -9.71
CA GLU A 5 0.20 -10.37 -10.46
C GLU A 5 -0.32 -9.65 -11.70
N ASP A 6 -0.14 -10.27 -12.87
CA ASP A 6 -0.57 -9.72 -14.16
C ASP A 6 -1.87 -10.38 -14.64
N PHE A 7 -2.84 -9.56 -15.02
CA PHE A 7 -4.14 -10.00 -15.54
C PHE A 7 -4.41 -9.36 -16.90
N PHE A 8 -4.95 -10.14 -17.83
CA PHE A 8 -5.41 -9.66 -19.14
C PHE A 8 -6.83 -10.17 -19.39
N GLY A 9 -7.74 -9.29 -19.77
CA GLY A 9 -9.15 -9.63 -19.93
C GLY A 9 -10.01 -8.48 -20.44
N THR A 10 -11.32 -8.70 -20.43
CA THR A 10 -12.33 -7.74 -20.87
C THR A 10 -12.56 -6.63 -19.84
N LYS A 11 -13.24 -5.56 -20.27
CA LYS A 11 -13.68 -4.46 -19.38
C LYS A 11 -14.53 -4.95 -18.20
N THR A 12 -15.34 -5.99 -18.41
CA THR A 12 -16.19 -6.57 -17.36
C THR A 12 -15.33 -7.25 -16.30
N GLU A 13 -14.38 -8.10 -16.74
CA GLU A 13 -13.46 -8.79 -15.83
C GLU A 13 -12.58 -7.81 -15.04
N LEU A 14 -12.12 -6.74 -15.68
CA LEU A 14 -11.43 -5.64 -14.99
C LEU A 14 -12.32 -4.98 -13.93
N ALA A 15 -13.59 -4.71 -14.25
CA ALA A 15 -14.51 -4.07 -13.32
C ALA A 15 -14.80 -4.95 -12.10
N ASP A 16 -14.99 -6.26 -12.30
CA ASP A 16 -15.19 -7.22 -11.22
C ASP A 16 -13.93 -7.38 -10.36
N PHE A 17 -12.74 -7.41 -11.00
CA PHE A 17 -11.47 -7.41 -10.30
C PHE A 17 -11.30 -6.18 -9.40
N VAL A 18 -11.52 -4.97 -9.93
CA VAL A 18 -11.40 -3.71 -9.17
C VAL A 18 -12.40 -3.68 -8.00
N LYS A 19 -13.65 -4.10 -8.23
CA LYS A 19 -14.69 -4.16 -7.18
C LYS A 19 -14.35 -5.13 -6.04
N LYS A 20 -13.49 -6.11 -6.29
CA LYS A 20 -13.01 -7.04 -5.27
C LYS A 20 -11.75 -6.52 -4.58
N VAL A 21 -10.73 -6.18 -5.35
CA VAL A 21 -9.39 -5.87 -4.85
C VAL A 21 -9.35 -4.56 -4.08
N VAL A 22 -10.03 -3.52 -4.55
CA VAL A 22 -9.98 -2.20 -3.88
C VAL A 22 -10.60 -2.28 -2.49
N PRO A 23 -11.81 -2.85 -2.27
CA PRO A 23 -12.32 -3.07 -0.92
C PRO A 23 -11.43 -3.96 -0.05
N GLU A 24 -10.85 -5.03 -0.60
CA GLU A 24 -9.93 -5.91 0.15
C GLU A 24 -8.67 -5.18 0.61
N LEU A 25 -8.13 -4.27 -0.22
CA LEU A 25 -6.99 -3.41 0.13
C LEU A 25 -7.33 -2.50 1.32
N PHE A 26 -8.46 -1.79 1.25
CA PHE A 26 -8.88 -0.89 2.34
C PHE A 26 -9.33 -1.64 3.60
N ALA A 27 -9.70 -2.92 3.48
CA ALA A 27 -9.98 -3.79 4.61
C ALA A 27 -8.71 -4.45 5.22
N GLY A 28 -7.53 -4.24 4.64
CA GLY A 28 -6.26 -4.85 5.08
C GLY A 28 -6.20 -6.37 4.88
N LYS A 29 -6.98 -6.89 3.91
CA LYS A 29 -7.11 -8.32 3.60
C LYS A 29 -6.50 -8.71 2.25
N LEU A 30 -6.09 -7.72 1.45
CA LEU A 30 -5.50 -7.99 0.14
C LEU A 30 -4.15 -8.69 0.31
N THR A 31 -4.04 -9.88 -0.27
CA THR A 31 -2.79 -10.63 -0.31
C THR A 31 -2.27 -10.65 -1.75
N VAL A 32 -1.00 -10.28 -1.96
CA VAL A 32 -0.31 -10.34 -3.26
C VAL A 32 0.87 -11.30 -3.11
N GLU A 33 0.91 -12.37 -3.91
CA GLU A 33 1.96 -13.41 -3.84
C GLU A 33 2.26 -13.90 -2.40
N GLY A 34 1.21 -14.06 -1.59
CA GLY A 34 1.32 -14.53 -0.19
C GLY A 34 1.69 -13.45 0.82
N LYS A 35 1.90 -12.19 0.40
CA LYS A 35 2.15 -11.05 1.30
C LYS A 35 0.89 -10.22 1.51
N ASN A 36 0.47 -10.05 2.76
CA ASN A 36 -0.65 -9.18 3.11
C ASN A 36 -0.24 -7.70 2.92
N VAL A 37 -1.09 -6.93 2.25
CA VAL A 37 -0.91 -5.50 2.00
C VAL A 37 -1.84 -4.73 2.93
N VAL A 38 -1.26 -3.95 3.82
CA VAL A 38 -1.99 -3.11 4.78
C VAL A 38 -1.55 -1.67 4.60
N ILE A 39 -2.50 -0.78 4.29
CA ILE A 39 -2.26 0.66 4.26
C ILE A 39 -2.29 1.17 5.71
N PRO A 40 -1.28 1.92 6.16
CA PRO A 40 -1.22 2.44 7.51
C PRO A 40 -2.33 3.49 7.75
N SER A 41 -2.95 3.45 8.93
CA SER A 41 -4.00 4.40 9.34
C SER A 41 -3.46 5.62 10.10
N ASP A 42 -2.20 5.54 10.52
CA ASP A 42 -1.50 6.45 11.43
C ASP A 42 -0.65 7.50 10.72
N ARG A 43 -0.49 7.42 9.38
CA ARG A 43 0.41 8.28 8.62
C ARG A 43 -0.15 8.72 7.28
N GLN A 44 0.58 9.63 6.64
CA GLN A 44 0.23 10.11 5.31
C GLN A 44 0.53 9.05 4.24
N VAL A 45 -0.28 9.07 3.18
CA VAL A 45 -0.17 8.17 2.04
C VAL A 45 -0.10 9.02 0.78
N ASP A 46 0.89 8.76 -0.07
CA ASP A 46 1.02 9.36 -1.38
C ASP A 46 0.18 8.59 -2.40
N TYR A 47 -0.71 9.29 -3.09
CA TYR A 47 -1.51 8.71 -4.16
C TYR A 47 -1.44 9.54 -5.44
N LYS A 48 -1.41 8.85 -6.58
CA LYS A 48 -1.29 9.47 -7.90
C LYS A 48 -2.07 8.67 -8.94
N ILE A 49 -2.88 9.37 -9.73
CA ILE A 49 -3.47 8.83 -10.95
C ILE A 49 -2.78 9.45 -12.17
N LYS A 50 -2.46 8.62 -13.16
CA LYS A 50 -1.92 9.03 -14.46
C LYS A 50 -2.75 8.41 -15.57
N TYR A 51 -2.95 9.17 -16.63
CA TYR A 51 -3.49 8.70 -17.90
C TYR A 51 -2.49 9.02 -19.01
N SER A 52 -2.27 8.08 -19.91
CA SER A 52 -1.47 8.25 -21.11
C SER A 52 -2.17 7.59 -22.28
N GLU A 53 -2.19 8.27 -23.43
CA GLU A 53 -2.70 7.74 -24.69
C GLU A 53 -1.70 8.06 -25.80
N ASP A 54 -1.55 7.11 -26.74
CA ASP A 54 -0.69 7.18 -27.90
C ASP A 54 -1.28 6.35 -29.05
N GLU A 55 -0.56 6.26 -30.18
CA GLU A 55 -1.04 5.57 -31.39
C GLU A 55 -1.26 4.06 -31.18
N GLU A 56 -0.65 3.45 -30.16
CA GLU A 56 -0.75 2.02 -29.86
C GLU A 56 -1.85 1.71 -28.84
N GLY A 57 -2.29 2.71 -28.05
CA GLY A 57 -3.40 2.54 -27.14
C GLY A 57 -3.45 3.56 -26.00
N ALA A 58 -4.08 3.17 -24.89
CA ALA A 58 -4.22 4.01 -23.72
C ALA A 58 -4.00 3.22 -22.43
N ALA A 59 -3.43 3.88 -21.43
CA ALA A 59 -3.14 3.33 -20.11
C ALA A 59 -3.59 4.26 -19.00
N VAL A 60 -4.14 3.67 -17.93
CA VAL A 60 -4.45 4.34 -16.67
C VAL A 60 -3.60 3.68 -15.58
N THR A 61 -2.89 4.48 -14.80
CA THR A 61 -2.11 4.01 -13.64
C THR A 61 -2.61 4.69 -12.38
N LEU A 62 -2.99 3.88 -11.38
CA LEU A 62 -3.23 4.34 -10.01
C LEU A 62 -2.09 3.83 -9.13
N LYS A 63 -1.29 4.75 -8.58
CA LYS A 63 -0.24 4.45 -7.62
C LYS A 63 -0.67 4.91 -6.23
N ILE A 64 -0.49 4.03 -5.24
CA ILE A 64 -0.63 4.32 -3.82
C ILE A 64 0.69 3.88 -3.18
N SER A 65 1.33 4.75 -2.40
CA SER A 65 2.59 4.47 -1.72
C SER A 65 2.61 5.10 -0.34
N TRP A 66 3.27 4.44 0.60
CA TRP A 66 3.52 4.92 1.95
C TRP A 66 4.89 4.44 2.37
N ASP A 67 5.51 5.20 3.27
CA ASP A 67 6.76 4.80 3.88
C ASP A 67 6.51 3.81 5.02
N PHE A 68 7.38 2.82 5.12
CA PHE A 68 7.50 2.03 6.33
C PHE A 68 8.28 2.89 7.33
N GLU A 69 7.66 3.25 8.44
CA GLU A 69 8.44 3.73 9.58
C GLU A 69 9.29 2.54 10.00
N THR A 70 10.59 2.75 9.99
CA THR A 70 11.43 2.05 10.94
C THR A 70 10.92 2.46 12.31
N ALA A 71 10.25 1.56 13.02
CA ALA A 71 10.01 1.69 14.45
C ALA A 71 11.37 1.67 15.16
N THR A 72 12.06 2.80 15.17
CA THR A 72 13.25 3.08 15.98
C THR A 72 13.48 4.59 15.93
N GLU A 73 13.20 5.22 17.07
CA GLU A 73 13.64 6.53 17.60
C GLU A 73 12.41 7.17 18.28
N GLU A 74 12.55 7.44 19.59
CA GLU A 74 11.52 7.90 20.54
C GLU A 74 10.75 6.82 21.35
N GLU A 75 11.46 5.86 21.97
CA GLU A 75 11.09 5.38 23.30
C GLU A 75 12.24 5.71 24.28
N GLU A 76 12.01 6.79 25.06
CA GLU A 76 12.49 7.03 26.43
C GLU A 76 14.02 7.17 26.70
N GLU A 77 14.56 8.37 26.44
CA GLU A 77 15.45 9.02 27.42
C GLU A 77 14.58 9.57 28.57
N GLU A 78 14.38 8.81 29.65
CA GLU A 78 14.07 9.34 30.98
C GLU A 78 14.90 8.52 31.99
N GLY A 79 16.11 9.02 32.26
CA GLY A 79 16.88 8.57 33.41
C GLY A 79 16.16 8.94 34.71
N ILE A 80 16.10 7.99 35.64
CA ILE A 80 16.05 8.30 37.06
C ILE A 80 16.96 7.30 37.79
N GLU A 81 18.17 7.77 38.07
CA GLU A 81 19.01 7.25 39.15
C GLU A 81 18.26 7.45 40.48
N LEU A 82 18.05 6.38 41.24
CA LEU A 82 17.79 6.47 42.68
C LEU A 82 18.66 5.45 43.41
N ASP A 83 19.82 5.95 43.84
CA ASP A 83 20.68 5.42 44.89
C ASP A 83 20.00 5.61 46.26
N VAL A 84 19.68 4.55 47.00
CA VAL A 84 19.67 4.41 48.48
C VAL A 84 19.04 3.05 48.85
N GLU A 85 19.50 2.20 49.77
CA GLU A 85 20.62 2.16 50.73
C GLU A 85 20.89 0.67 51.03
#